data_AF-X1HM38-F1
#
_entry.id   AF-X1HM38-F1
#
_cell.length_a   1.000
_cell.length_b   1.000
_cell.length_c   1.000
_cell.angle_alpha   90.00
_cell.angle_beta   90.00
_cell.angle_gamma   90.00
#
_symmetry.space_group_name_H-M   'P 1'
#
loop_
_entity.id
_entity.type
_entity.pdbx_description
1 polymer ?
#
loop_
_entity_poly.entity_id
_entity_poly.type
_entity_poly.pdbx_seq_one_letter_code
_entity_poly.pdbx_strand_id
1 'polypeptide(L)'
;IAKELDKKSIPYMIIGGQAVLLYGEPRLTKDIDITLGIDIDKLDELLNITKKIGLLPLPEDTKKFVEKTYVLPEIDTNTSIRIDFIFSQTSYEKQAIKRSSKINIKNISVKFASLEDIIIHKIFAGRPRDIEDVKSIIIKNPGFDKVYIRKWLKEFDIVSSEKN
;
A
#
# COMPACT_ATOMS: atom_id res chain seq x y z
N ILE A 1 -0.63 13.32 -5.72
CA ILE A 1 -1.16 11.93 -5.68
C ILE A 1 -2.53 11.87 -5.00
N ALA A 2 -2.64 11.91 -3.67
CA ALA A 2 -3.91 11.76 -2.91
C ALA A 2 -5.10 12.56 -3.48
N LYS A 3 -4.92 13.87 -3.69
CA LYS A 3 -5.96 14.75 -4.27
C LYS A 3 -6.49 14.27 -5.62
N GLU A 4 -5.60 13.80 -6.51
CA GLU A 4 -6.01 13.36 -7.84
C GLU A 4 -6.72 12.01 -7.80
N LEU A 5 -6.26 11.09 -6.94
CA LEU A 5 -6.94 9.81 -6.72
C LEU A 5 -8.35 10.03 -6.16
N ASP A 6 -8.50 10.91 -5.16
CA ASP A 6 -9.80 11.26 -4.59
C ASP A 6 -10.72 11.95 -5.61
N LYS A 7 -10.19 12.89 -6.40
CA LYS A 7 -10.94 13.56 -7.48
C LYS A 7 -11.48 12.57 -8.52
N LYS A 8 -10.74 11.48 -8.76
CA LYS A 8 -11.12 10.39 -9.67
C LYS A 8 -11.87 9.26 -9.00
N SER A 9 -12.18 9.39 -7.70
CA SER A 9 -12.83 8.36 -6.89
C SER A 9 -12.11 7.01 -6.94
N ILE A 10 -10.77 7.02 -7.11
CA ILE A 10 -9.95 5.81 -7.06
C ILE A 10 -9.71 5.48 -5.58
N PRO A 11 -10.24 4.36 -5.06
CA PRO A 11 -9.98 3.95 -3.69
C PRO A 11 -8.49 3.63 -3.55
N TYR A 12 -7.87 4.05 -2.46
CA TYR A 12 -6.46 3.77 -2.23
C TYR A 12 -6.13 3.75 -0.74
N MET A 13 -4.98 3.19 -0.41
CA MET A 13 -4.33 3.37 0.89
C MET A 13 -2.81 3.38 0.72
N ILE A 14 -2.13 4.24 1.47
CA ILE A 14 -0.68 4.23 1.60
C ILE A 14 -0.29 3.10 2.56
N ILE A 15 0.65 2.26 2.15
CA ILE A 15 1.14 1.12 2.93
C ILE A 15 2.64 1.28 3.23
N GLY A 16 3.31 0.16 3.52
CA GLY A 16 4.77 0.12 3.51
C GLY A 16 5.43 0.93 4.62
N GLY A 17 6.65 1.41 4.36
CA GLY A 17 7.45 2.15 5.35
C GLY A 17 6.79 3.44 5.81
N GLN A 18 6.08 4.14 4.91
CA GLN A 18 5.40 5.39 5.22
C GLN A 18 4.25 5.19 6.22
N ALA A 19 3.50 4.09 6.09
CA ALA A 19 2.41 3.77 7.01
C ALA A 19 2.91 3.36 8.40
N VAL A 20 4.09 2.73 8.50
CA VAL A 20 4.72 2.39 9.78
C VAL A 20 5.00 3.62 10.62
N LEU A 21 5.28 4.78 10.01
CA LEU A 21 5.55 6.04 10.72
C LEU A 21 4.39 6.48 11.63
N LEU A 22 3.16 6.04 11.36
CA LEU A 22 1.99 6.39 12.16
C LEU A 22 1.89 5.60 13.47
N TYR A 23 2.46 4.39 13.52
CA TYR A 23 2.18 3.45 14.61
C TYR A 23 3.43 2.81 15.23
N GLY A 24 4.57 2.82 14.53
CA GLY A 24 5.82 2.16 14.93
C GLY A 24 6.94 3.13 15.25
N GLU A 25 8.19 2.70 15.06
CA GLU A 25 9.34 3.58 15.11
C GLU A 25 9.51 4.35 13.79
N PRO A 26 9.66 5.70 13.85
CA PRO A 26 10.02 6.48 12.68
C PRO A 26 11.33 5.98 12.07
N ARG A 27 11.34 5.80 10.75
CA ARG A 27 12.55 5.44 10.00
C ARG A 27 12.56 6.08 8.64
N LEU A 28 13.76 6.30 8.11
CA LEU A 28 13.90 6.75 6.73
C LEU A 28 13.37 5.66 5.78
N THR A 29 12.43 6.04 4.94
CA THR A 29 11.92 5.28 3.78
C THR A 29 12.03 6.20 2.58
N LYS A 30 12.50 5.64 1.46
CA LYS A 30 12.84 6.41 0.25
C LYS A 30 11.75 6.31 -0.82
N ASP A 31 10.69 5.58 -0.49
CA ASP A 31 9.64 5.10 -1.36
C ASP A 31 8.27 5.34 -0.74
N ILE A 32 7.26 5.40 -1.60
CA ILE A 32 5.85 5.48 -1.22
C ILE A 32 5.13 4.32 -1.90
N ASP A 33 4.60 3.40 -1.09
CA ASP A 33 3.82 2.27 -1.56
C ASP A 33 2.33 2.59 -1.46
N ILE A 34 1.58 2.43 -2.55
CA ILE A 34 0.15 2.77 -2.62
C ILE A 34 -0.63 1.60 -3.20
N THR A 35 -1.48 0.96 -2.39
CA THR A 35 -2.45 -0.02 -2.89
C THR A 35 -3.67 0.70 -3.44
N LEU A 36 -4.09 0.34 -4.64
CA LEU A 36 -5.23 0.92 -5.37
C LEU A 36 -6.38 -0.09 -5.42
N GLY A 37 -7.59 0.36 -5.15
CA GLY A 37 -8.82 -0.45 -5.21
C GLY A 37 -9.41 -0.55 -6.61
N ILE A 38 -8.55 -0.58 -7.63
CA ILE A 38 -8.87 -0.73 -9.05
C ILE A 38 -7.98 -1.84 -9.63
N ASP A 39 -8.41 -2.42 -10.75
CA ASP A 39 -7.64 -3.43 -11.48
C ASP A 39 -6.79 -2.78 -12.58
N ILE A 40 -5.95 -3.57 -13.25
CA ILE A 40 -5.05 -3.13 -14.31
C ILE A 40 -5.80 -2.63 -15.56
N ASP A 41 -7.10 -2.91 -15.69
CA ASP A 41 -7.97 -2.35 -16.72
C ASP A 41 -8.04 -0.82 -16.65
N LYS A 42 -7.74 -0.23 -15.48
CA LYS A 42 -7.65 1.22 -15.25
C LYS A 42 -6.24 1.78 -15.37
N LEU A 43 -5.25 1.01 -15.85
CA LEU A 43 -3.87 1.46 -15.99
C LEU A 43 -3.73 2.73 -16.84
N ASP A 44 -4.40 2.80 -17.99
CA ASP A 44 -4.33 3.97 -18.87
C ASP A 44 -4.95 5.22 -18.21
N GLU A 45 -5.96 5.07 -17.36
CA GLU A 45 -6.51 6.17 -16.56
C GLU A 45 -5.50 6.64 -15.51
N LEU A 46 -4.86 5.70 -14.80
CA LEU A 46 -3.85 5.99 -13.79
C LEU A 46 -2.64 6.72 -14.39
N LEU A 47 -2.09 6.23 -15.51
CA LEU A 47 -0.96 6.86 -16.21
C LEU A 47 -1.26 8.30 -16.62
N ASN A 48 -2.50 8.58 -17.05
CA ASN A 48 -2.93 9.93 -17.38
C ASN A 48 -3.02 10.84 -16.15
N ILE A 49 -3.34 10.30 -14.98
CA ILE A 49 -3.36 11.03 -13.70
C ILE A 49 -1.92 11.30 -13.25
N THR A 50 -1.09 10.28 -13.21
CA THR A 50 0.26 10.33 -12.65
C THR A 50 1.19 11.21 -13.49
N LYS A 51 1.08 11.14 -14.82
CA LYS A 51 1.79 12.03 -15.75
C LYS A 51 1.49 13.52 -15.49
N LYS A 52 0.23 13.88 -15.19
CA LYS A 52 -0.17 15.27 -14.93
C LYS A 52 0.46 15.86 -13.67
N ILE A 53 0.85 15.00 -12.73
CA ILE A 53 1.48 15.40 -11.47
C ILE A 53 2.99 15.15 -11.45
N GLY A 54 3.60 14.92 -12.62
CA GLY A 54 5.06 14.81 -12.78
C GLY A 54 5.64 13.45 -12.40
N LEU A 55 4.84 12.39 -12.39
CA LEU A 55 5.34 11.03 -12.22
C LEU A 55 5.59 10.38 -13.57
N LEU A 56 6.67 9.60 -13.66
CA LEU A 56 7.04 8.85 -14.84
C LEU A 56 7.20 7.35 -14.51
N PRO A 57 6.64 6.44 -15.32
CA PRO A 57 6.91 5.02 -15.23
C PRO A 57 8.40 4.71 -15.37
N LEU A 58 8.88 3.80 -14.53
CA LEU A 58 10.24 3.29 -14.58
C LEU A 58 10.48 2.17 -15.62
N PRO A 59 9.53 1.21 -15.83
CA PRO A 59 9.76 0.13 -16.79
C PRO A 59 9.64 0.61 -18.23
N GLU A 60 10.54 0.12 -19.09
CA GLU A 60 10.50 0.41 -20.54
C GLU A 60 9.17 -0.01 -21.18
N ASP A 61 8.74 -1.25 -20.91
CA ASP A 61 7.41 -1.75 -21.29
C ASP A 61 6.48 -1.77 -20.07
N THR A 62 5.90 -0.60 -19.78
CA THR A 62 5.05 -0.39 -18.61
C THR A 62 3.84 -1.33 -18.59
N LYS A 63 3.15 -1.52 -19.72
CA LYS A 63 1.92 -2.33 -19.77
C LYS A 63 2.23 -3.79 -19.45
N LYS A 64 3.21 -4.38 -20.13
CA LYS A 64 3.63 -5.77 -19.91
C LYS A 64 4.14 -6.00 -18.48
N PHE A 65 4.85 -5.01 -17.91
CA PHE A 65 5.32 -5.09 -16.54
C PHE A 65 4.16 -5.12 -15.54
N VAL A 66 3.18 -4.23 -15.70
CA VAL A 66 1.99 -4.16 -14.83
C VAL A 66 1.13 -5.42 -14.98
N GLU A 67 0.90 -5.92 -16.19
CA GLU A 67 0.14 -7.16 -16.42
C GLU A 67 0.76 -8.37 -15.70
N LYS A 68 2.09 -8.42 -15.62
CA LYS A 68 2.81 -9.52 -14.98
C LYS A 68 2.87 -9.38 -13.45
N THR A 69 3.01 -8.16 -12.95
CA THR A 69 3.39 -7.91 -11.55
C THR A 69 2.29 -7.28 -10.72
N TYR A 70 1.26 -6.70 -11.35
CA TYR A 70 0.25 -5.86 -10.72
C TYR A 70 0.84 -4.62 -10.02
N VAL A 71 2.02 -4.18 -10.44
CA VAL A 71 2.69 -3.00 -9.90
C VAL A 71 3.05 -2.05 -11.02
N LEU A 72 2.70 -0.78 -10.87
CA LEU A 72 3.18 0.34 -11.66
C LEU A 72 4.20 1.13 -10.82
N PRO A 73 5.52 0.89 -11.00
CA PRO A 73 6.55 1.67 -10.35
C PRO A 73 6.83 2.95 -11.14
N GLU A 74 6.76 4.10 -10.46
CA GLU A 74 7.02 5.42 -11.02
C GLU A 74 8.03 6.19 -10.16
N ILE A 75 8.56 7.27 -10.74
CA ILE A 75 9.41 8.24 -10.05
C ILE A 75 8.84 9.65 -10.21
N ASP A 76 8.85 10.43 -9.13
CA ASP A 76 8.60 11.87 -9.18
C ASP A 76 9.84 12.59 -9.70
N THR A 77 9.70 13.27 -10.84
CA THR A 77 10.82 13.96 -11.49
C THR A 77 11.39 15.13 -10.69
N ASN A 78 10.62 15.68 -9.75
CA ASN A 78 11.04 16.84 -8.96
C ASN A 78 11.78 16.44 -7.67
N THR A 79 11.36 15.33 -7.07
CA THR A 79 11.86 14.90 -5.75
C THR A 79 12.73 13.64 -5.82
N SER A 80 12.74 12.95 -6.96
CA SER A 80 13.36 11.63 -7.15
C SER A 80 12.82 10.55 -6.20
N ILE A 81 11.65 10.78 -5.59
CA ILE A 81 10.98 9.80 -4.75
C ILE A 81 10.36 8.74 -5.67
N ARG A 82 10.57 7.48 -5.32
CA ARG A 82 9.92 6.35 -5.99
C ARG A 82 8.54 6.12 -5.41
N ILE A 83 7.57 5.84 -6.28
CA ILE A 83 6.20 5.51 -5.90
C ILE A 83 5.80 4.21 -6.58
N ASP A 84 5.40 3.22 -5.80
CA ASP A 84 4.90 1.95 -6.31
C ASP A 84 3.38 1.92 -6.15
N PHE A 85 2.67 1.94 -7.28
CA PHE A 85 1.22 1.76 -7.33
C PHE A 85 0.90 0.28 -7.51
N ILE A 86 0.23 -0.32 -6.53
CA ILE A 86 -0.09 -1.75 -6.48
C ILE A 86 -1.58 -1.91 -6.76
N PHE A 87 -1.92 -2.62 -7.84
CA PHE A 87 -3.31 -2.89 -8.21
C PHE A 87 -3.87 -4.00 -7.33
N SER A 88 -5.00 -3.75 -6.67
CA SER A 88 -5.64 -4.71 -5.79
C SER A 88 -6.63 -5.59 -6.54
N GLN A 89 -6.52 -6.89 -6.32
CA GLN A 89 -7.50 -7.86 -6.81
C GLN A 89 -8.20 -8.63 -5.69
N THR A 90 -7.62 -8.64 -4.48
CA THR A 90 -8.09 -9.51 -3.39
C THR A 90 -9.25 -8.91 -2.60
N SER A 91 -10.08 -9.78 -2.00
CA SER A 91 -11.12 -9.38 -1.06
C SER A 91 -10.54 -8.69 0.18
N TYR A 92 -9.37 -9.16 0.64
CA TYR A 92 -8.62 -8.59 1.74
C TYR A 92 -8.24 -7.13 1.49
N GLU A 93 -7.53 -6.84 0.40
CA GLU A 93 -7.05 -5.49 0.11
C GLU A 93 -8.22 -4.50 -0.08
N LYS A 94 -9.32 -4.94 -0.72
CA LYS A 94 -10.54 -4.14 -0.81
C LYS A 94 -11.12 -3.81 0.57
N GLN A 95 -11.06 -4.75 1.52
CA GLN A 95 -11.45 -4.52 2.91
C GLN A 95 -10.47 -3.61 3.65
N ALA A 96 -9.16 -3.80 3.48
CA ALA A 96 -8.12 -2.97 4.09
C ALA A 96 -8.22 -1.51 3.61
N ILE A 97 -8.46 -1.27 2.32
CA ILE A 97 -8.68 0.08 1.77
C ILE A 97 -9.91 0.74 2.42
N LYS A 98 -11.01 0.01 2.60
CA LYS A 98 -12.22 0.53 3.27
C LYS A 98 -11.97 0.87 4.75
N ARG A 99 -11.06 0.15 5.40
CA ARG A 99 -10.64 0.36 6.79
C ARG A 99 -9.52 1.39 6.95
N SER A 100 -9.04 1.98 5.87
CA SER A 100 -7.93 2.93 5.91
C SER A 100 -8.18 4.10 6.87
N SER A 101 -7.13 4.48 7.59
CA SER A 101 -7.11 5.63 8.49
C SER A 101 -6.89 6.91 7.68
N LYS A 102 -7.73 7.92 7.88
CA LYS A 102 -7.56 9.24 7.26
C LYS A 102 -6.65 10.11 8.12
N ILE A 103 -5.54 10.55 7.56
CA ILE A 103 -4.57 11.44 8.21
C ILE A 103 -4.53 12.77 7.47
N ASN A 104 -4.71 13.88 8.19
CA ASN A 104 -4.64 15.20 7.59
C ASN A 104 -3.18 15.66 7.48
N ILE A 105 -2.68 15.81 6.26
CA ILE A 105 -1.35 16.33 5.94
C ILE A 105 -1.51 17.61 5.14
N LYS A 106 -1.11 18.76 5.70
CA LYS A 106 -1.23 20.08 5.04
C LYS A 106 -2.63 20.34 4.46
N ASN A 107 -3.67 20.07 5.26
CA ASN A 107 -5.09 20.17 4.89
C ASN A 107 -5.54 19.22 3.76
N ILE A 108 -4.81 18.14 3.52
CA ILE A 108 -5.18 17.07 2.61
C ILE A 108 -5.45 15.82 3.44
N SER A 109 -6.66 15.27 3.36
CA SER A 109 -6.97 13.98 3.97
C SER A 109 -6.32 12.87 3.15
N VAL A 110 -5.31 12.23 3.69
CA VAL A 110 -4.57 11.13 3.04
C VAL A 110 -4.94 9.81 3.71
N LYS A 111 -5.27 8.78 2.92
CA LYS A 111 -5.64 7.45 3.40
C LYS A 111 -4.39 6.59 3.61
N PHE A 112 -4.15 6.15 4.83
CA PHE A 112 -3.09 5.21 5.20
C PHE A 112 -3.71 3.89 5.66
N ALA A 113 -2.98 2.79 5.51
CA ALA A 113 -3.41 1.50 6.06
C ALA A 113 -3.66 1.59 7.57
N SER A 114 -4.64 0.81 8.03
CA SER A 114 -4.91 0.70 9.46
C SER A 114 -3.74 0.02 10.17
N LEU A 115 -3.68 0.20 11.50
CA LEU A 115 -2.70 -0.47 12.36
C LEU A 115 -2.62 -1.97 12.08
N GLU A 116 -3.76 -2.65 12.07
CA GLU A 116 -3.83 -4.09 11.88
C GLU A 116 -3.43 -4.52 10.46
N ASP A 117 -3.86 -3.78 9.44
CA ASP A 117 -3.54 -4.11 8.05
C ASP A 117 -2.03 -3.93 7.75
N ILE A 118 -1.37 -2.99 8.43
CA ILE A 118 0.10 -2.86 8.38
C ILE A 118 0.75 -4.10 8.99
N ILE A 119 0.30 -4.55 10.16
CA ILE A 119 0.84 -5.76 10.80
C ILE A 119 0.68 -6.97 9.88
N ILE A 120 -0.49 -7.15 9.27
CA ILE A 120 -0.76 -8.25 8.34
C ILE A 120 0.19 -8.21 7.14
N HIS A 121 0.31 -7.06 6.46
CA HIS A 121 1.23 -6.92 5.32
C HIS A 121 2.67 -7.25 5.69
N LYS A 122 3.12 -6.81 6.87
CA LYS A 122 4.49 -7.01 7.34
C LYS A 122 4.77 -8.46 7.70
N ILE A 123 3.83 -9.13 8.37
CA ILE A 123 3.94 -10.56 8.67
C ILE A 123 3.99 -11.37 7.37
N PHE A 124 3.12 -11.04 6.41
CA PHE A 124 3.09 -11.72 5.11
C PHE A 124 4.39 -11.51 4.31
N ALA A 125 4.96 -10.30 4.33
CA ALA A 125 6.24 -10.02 3.68
C ALA A 125 7.43 -10.73 4.36
N GLY A 126 7.38 -10.91 5.69
CA GLY A 126 8.28 -11.79 6.44
C GLY A 126 9.76 -11.43 6.47
N ARG A 127 10.18 -10.30 5.88
CA ARG A 127 11.60 -9.89 5.88
C ARG A 127 12.03 -9.52 7.32
N PRO A 128 13.31 -9.66 7.70
CA PRO A 128 13.78 -9.36 9.05
C PRO A 128 13.32 -7.99 9.58
N ARG A 129 13.43 -6.94 8.75
CA ARG A 129 12.99 -5.59 9.09
C ARG A 129 11.47 -5.46 9.25
N ASP A 130 10.68 -6.24 8.50
CA ASP A 130 9.23 -6.22 8.65
C ASP A 130 8.80 -6.82 9.99
N ILE A 131 9.52 -7.85 10.48
CA ILE A 131 9.31 -8.43 11.80
C ILE A 131 9.68 -7.44 12.92
N GLU A 132 10.74 -6.65 12.75
CA GLU A 132 11.10 -5.56 13.67
C GLU A 132 10.02 -4.47 13.69
N ASP A 133 9.55 -4.02 12.52
CA ASP A 133 8.45 -3.06 12.39
C ASP A 133 7.21 -3.58 13.15
N VAL A 134 6.83 -4.86 12.97
CA VAL A 134 5.68 -5.48 13.67
C VAL A 134 5.84 -5.47 15.18
N LYS A 135 7.03 -5.85 15.69
CA LYS A 135 7.30 -5.84 17.14
C LYS A 135 7.12 -4.45 17.73
N SER A 136 7.72 -3.44 17.09
CA SER A 136 7.61 -2.05 17.52
C SER A 136 6.14 -1.58 17.54
N ILE A 137 5.41 -1.84 16.46
CA ILE A 137 4.00 -1.47 16.33
C ILE A 137 3.16 -2.11 17.44
N ILE A 138 3.32 -3.42 17.70
CA ILE A 138 2.54 -4.14 18.71
C ILE A 138 2.85 -3.63 20.13
N ILE A 139 4.12 -3.33 20.43
CA ILE A 139 4.53 -2.80 21.74
C ILE A 139 3.89 -1.44 22.00
N LYS A 140 3.89 -0.55 20.98
CA LYS A 140 3.31 0.79 21.10
C LYS A 140 1.79 0.80 21.15
N ASN A 141 1.14 -0.21 20.56
CA ASN A 141 -0.30 -0.24 20.38
C ASN A 141 -0.90 -1.54 20.94
N PRO A 142 -0.90 -1.77 22.26
CA PRO A 142 -1.31 -3.04 22.86
C PRO A 142 -2.79 -3.41 22.63
N GLY A 143 -3.62 -2.43 22.27
CA GLY A 143 -5.06 -2.58 22.01
C GLY A 143 -5.43 -3.01 20.59
N PHE A 144 -4.46 -3.38 19.76
CA PHE A 144 -4.69 -3.82 18.38
C PHE A 144 -5.61 -5.05 18.28
N ASP A 145 -6.40 -5.15 17.21
CA ASP A 145 -7.35 -6.25 17.02
C ASP A 145 -6.63 -7.54 16.57
N LYS A 146 -6.26 -8.36 17.56
CA LYS A 146 -5.64 -9.68 17.36
C LYS A 146 -6.55 -10.67 16.63
N VAL A 147 -7.88 -10.55 16.76
CA VAL A 147 -8.83 -11.48 16.14
C VAL A 147 -8.87 -11.24 14.64
N TYR A 148 -8.97 -9.97 14.24
CA TYR A 148 -8.91 -9.56 12.84
C TYR A 148 -7.60 -10.00 12.16
N ILE A 149 -6.45 -9.75 12.78
CA ILE A 149 -5.15 -10.13 12.23
C ILE A 149 -5.07 -11.66 12.06
N ARG A 150 -5.42 -12.43 13.08
CA ARG A 150 -5.36 -13.90 13.01
C ARG A 150 -6.31 -14.47 11.97
N LYS A 151 -7.49 -13.87 11.78
CA LYS A 151 -8.44 -14.30 10.75
C LYS A 151 -7.76 -14.22 9.37
N TRP A 152 -7.23 -13.06 9.01
CA TRP A 152 -6.64 -12.87 7.67
C TRP A 152 -5.36 -13.65 7.46
N LEU A 153 -4.49 -13.77 8.47
CA LEU A 153 -3.30 -14.60 8.36
C LEU A 153 -3.63 -16.08 8.11
N LYS A 154 -4.72 -16.60 8.74
CA LYS A 154 -5.20 -17.95 8.45
C LYS A 154 -5.74 -18.10 7.04
N GLU A 155 -6.50 -17.11 6.55
CA GLU A 155 -7.01 -17.14 5.17
C GLU A 155 -5.86 -17.16 4.15
N PHE A 156 -4.77 -16.43 4.40
CA PHE A 156 -3.59 -16.44 3.52
C PHE A 156 -2.82 -17.76 3.58
N ASP A 157 -2.75 -18.41 4.74
CA ASP A 157 -2.11 -19.72 4.90
C ASP A 157 -2.83 -20.79 4.07
N ILE A 158 -4.17 -20.81 4.10
CA ILE A 158 -5.00 -21.71 3.30
C ILE A 158 -4.70 -21.53 1.80
N VAL A 159 -4.77 -20.30 1.29
CA VAL A 159 -4.53 -19.99 -0.13
C VAL A 159 -3.09 -20.31 -0.57
N SER A 160 -2.12 -20.19 0.34
CA SER A 160 -0.72 -20.52 0.05
C SER A 160 -0.47 -22.03 0.04
N SER A 161 -1.19 -22.79 0.86
CA SER A 161 -1.11 -24.26 0.91
C SER A 161 -1.75 -24.96 -0.29
N GLU A 162 -2.77 -24.35 -0.91
CA GLU A 162 -3.42 -24.89 -2.14
C GLU A 162 -2.58 -24.71 -3.41
N LYS A 163 -1.54 -23.87 -3.36
CA LYS A 163 -0.65 -23.59 -4.50
C LYS A 163 0.65 -24.39 -4.50
N ASN A 164 0.89 -25.21 -3.47
CA ASN A 164 2.05 -26.10 -3.32
C ASN A 164 1.62 -27.57 -3.43
#